data_AF-A0A4Y3W6I2-F1
#
_entry.id   AF-A0A4Y3W6I2-F1
#
_cell.length_a   1.000
_cell.length_b   1.000
_cell.length_c   1.000
_cell.angle_alpha   90.00
_cell.angle_beta   90.00
_cell.angle_gamma   90.00
#
_symmetry.space_group_name_H-M   'P 1'
#
loop_
_entity.id
_entity.type
_entity.pdbx_description
1 polymer ?
#
loop_
_entity_poly.entity_id
_entity_poly.type
_entity_poly.pdbx_seq_one_letter_code
_entity_poly.pdbx_strand_id
1 'polypeptide(L)'
;MSAIFDFETYSTFDGMILTSSNFYRSILDRILYDELFGFQQWQPKVASQVFSSWLKNLEKAGCVFPHASREEWETLGLLLIKNSQISALTITHPSEYSTYALSTARVVELFELLAIPLTKLNKGYALPIDTPHRNSPYFPLFKISGELYALPPRGMAARALFERIYKLLRDAEVDDLENRMGKALEHMAAEAVQLTGHPPAYFARAYRPAGQSHRRAPLEIDLADESDEHIFFVECKKKQLTNDARAGNVLSAAVDLASAFLAPLIQINRHESQLRAGGIRFLNGQNLALNGRRIQRLAITMTDHGSMQDRMFIRAFLVGLWGATFVTVNGKHQADVDRVNKKLRSVVDGITFLAEQDGGKFENFLKRYIGASWWLSIDQFTFLCERTRDLRIASAPVGSLIFGTGDLMSEIAHCARMGLLKPA
;
A
#
# COMPACT_ATOMS: atom_id res chain seq x y z
N MET A 1 -19.37 19.06 12.07
CA MET A 1 -17.96 18.94 12.48
C MET A 1 -17.01 19.28 11.34
N SER A 2 -17.22 18.82 10.09
CA SER A 2 -16.40 19.21 8.93
C SER A 2 -16.27 20.73 8.75
N ALA A 3 -17.38 21.46 8.85
CA ALA A 3 -17.39 22.93 8.75
C ALA A 3 -16.61 23.68 9.84
N ILE A 4 -16.33 23.05 11.00
CA ILE A 4 -15.50 23.66 12.06
C ILE A 4 -14.01 23.59 11.70
N PHE A 5 -13.67 22.63 10.86
CA PHE A 5 -12.33 22.22 10.55
C PHE A 5 -11.89 22.65 9.13
N ASP A 6 -12.83 22.98 8.24
CA ASP A 6 -12.59 23.57 6.91
C ASP A 6 -11.62 22.75 6.03
N PHE A 7 -11.84 21.42 6.00
CA PHE A 7 -11.06 20.47 5.18
C PHE A 7 -11.85 19.90 3.99
N GLU A 8 -12.99 20.50 3.64
CA GLU A 8 -13.75 20.11 2.45
C GLU A 8 -13.01 20.60 1.20
N THR A 9 -12.87 19.75 0.18
CA THR A 9 -12.27 20.15 -1.09
C THR A 9 -13.32 20.93 -1.90
N TYR A 10 -13.03 22.20 -2.18
CA TYR A 10 -13.91 23.06 -2.98
C TYR A 10 -13.54 23.04 -4.46
N SER A 11 -12.37 22.51 -4.79
CA SER A 11 -11.88 22.30 -6.13
C SER A 11 -11.19 20.96 -6.30
N THR A 12 -11.34 20.34 -7.47
CA THR A 12 -10.53 19.19 -7.90
C THR A 12 -9.04 19.53 -8.04
N PHE A 13 -8.69 20.81 -8.02
CA PHE A 13 -7.32 21.31 -8.06
C PHE A 13 -6.71 21.55 -6.67
N ASP A 14 -7.47 21.39 -5.59
CA ASP A 14 -7.04 21.57 -4.20
C ASP A 14 -6.04 20.46 -3.81
N GLY A 15 -4.80 20.61 -4.28
CA GLY A 15 -3.78 19.57 -4.19
C GLY A 15 -2.75 19.54 -5.30
N MET A 16 -2.97 20.29 -6.38
CA MET A 16 -1.99 20.35 -7.49
C MET A 16 -0.68 21.03 -7.10
N ILE A 17 -0.74 21.96 -6.15
CA ILE A 17 0.38 22.82 -5.79
C ILE A 17 0.72 22.56 -4.33
N LEU A 18 1.88 21.93 -4.15
CA LEU A 18 2.54 21.82 -2.86
C LEU A 18 3.83 22.63 -2.92
N THR A 19 4.05 23.40 -1.88
CA THR A 19 5.20 24.29 -1.65
C THR A 19 5.71 24.04 -0.24
N SER A 20 6.93 24.46 0.06
CA SER A 20 7.44 24.44 1.43
C SER A 20 6.53 25.20 2.41
N SER A 21 5.89 26.29 1.96
CA SER A 21 5.00 27.12 2.79
C SER A 21 3.65 26.48 3.13
N ASN A 22 3.09 25.63 2.26
CA ASN A 22 1.77 25.01 2.49
C ASN A 22 1.85 23.51 2.80
N PHE A 23 3.05 22.90 2.79
CA PHE A 23 3.25 21.48 3.04
C PHE A 23 2.53 20.99 4.30
N TYR A 24 2.72 21.70 5.43
CA TYR A 24 2.11 21.31 6.69
C TYR A 24 0.59 21.18 6.59
N ARG A 25 -0.07 22.23 6.08
CA ARG A 25 -1.52 22.26 5.91
C ARG A 25 -1.98 21.22 4.90
N SER A 26 -1.29 21.08 3.76
CA SER A 26 -1.63 20.11 2.72
C SER A 26 -1.59 18.65 3.19
N ILE A 27 -0.68 18.29 4.10
CA ILE A 27 -0.63 16.97 4.73
C ILE A 27 -1.74 16.81 5.76
N LEU A 28 -1.90 17.81 6.64
CA LEU A 28 -2.89 17.77 7.70
C LEU A 28 -4.31 17.62 7.15
N ASP A 29 -4.69 18.46 6.19
CA ASP A 29 -6.03 18.49 5.60
C ASP A 29 -6.38 17.12 4.97
N ARG A 30 -5.41 16.51 4.28
CA ARG A 30 -5.55 15.17 3.65
C ARG A 30 -5.80 14.07 4.67
N ILE A 31 -4.99 14.04 5.71
CA ILE A 31 -5.10 13.01 6.76
C ILE A 31 -6.43 13.15 7.49
N LEU A 32 -6.81 14.37 7.85
CA LEU A 32 -8.06 14.61 8.55
C LEU A 32 -9.28 14.36 7.66
N TYR A 33 -9.17 14.64 6.35
CA TYR A 33 -10.16 14.23 5.36
C TYR A 33 -10.32 12.71 5.33
N ASP A 34 -9.21 11.96 5.26
CA ASP A 34 -9.25 10.50 5.23
C ASP A 34 -9.82 9.90 6.53
N GLU A 35 -9.55 10.49 7.71
CA GLU A 35 -10.13 10.01 8.97
C GLU A 35 -11.62 10.39 9.15
N LEU A 36 -12.10 11.43 8.47
CA LEU A 36 -13.50 11.85 8.48
C LEU A 36 -14.37 11.11 7.46
N PHE A 37 -13.86 10.99 6.23
CA PHE A 37 -14.64 10.56 5.07
C PHE A 37 -14.12 9.27 4.45
N GLY A 38 -12.86 8.91 4.72
CA GLY A 38 -12.23 7.69 4.23
C GLY A 38 -12.62 6.46 5.06
N PHE A 39 -12.88 5.36 4.36
CA PHE A 39 -13.01 4.05 4.98
C PHE A 39 -11.79 3.21 4.63
N GLN A 40 -11.13 2.68 5.66
CA GLN A 40 -10.06 1.70 5.46
C GLN A 40 -10.69 0.40 4.97
N GLN A 41 -10.46 0.09 3.71
CA GLN A 41 -11.00 -1.08 3.04
C GLN A 41 -10.01 -1.64 2.03
N TRP A 42 -10.23 -2.88 1.63
CA TRP A 42 -9.66 -3.42 0.40
C TRP A 42 -10.69 -3.41 -0.72
N GLN A 43 -10.23 -3.50 -1.97
CA GLN A 43 -11.10 -3.66 -3.12
C GLN A 43 -11.97 -4.92 -3.01
N PRO A 44 -13.31 -4.80 -2.92
CA PRO A 44 -14.20 -5.93 -2.65
C PRO A 44 -14.11 -7.07 -3.67
N LYS A 45 -13.70 -6.76 -4.91
CA LYS A 45 -13.58 -7.74 -5.99
C LYS A 45 -12.41 -8.71 -5.78
N VAL A 46 -11.29 -8.22 -5.26
CA VAL A 46 -10.06 -9.01 -5.05
C VAL A 46 -9.80 -9.36 -3.59
N ALA A 47 -10.61 -8.84 -2.67
CA ALA A 47 -10.47 -9.01 -1.23
C ALA A 47 -10.25 -10.48 -0.79
N SER A 48 -11.05 -11.42 -1.29
CA SER A 48 -10.90 -12.85 -0.97
C SER A 48 -9.56 -13.41 -1.42
N GLN A 49 -9.13 -13.07 -2.64
CA GLN A 49 -7.86 -13.51 -3.19
C GLN A 49 -6.67 -12.94 -2.42
N VAL A 50 -6.70 -11.63 -2.13
CA VAL A 50 -5.67 -10.93 -1.36
C VAL A 50 -5.56 -11.55 0.05
N PHE A 51 -6.69 -11.81 0.72
CA PHE A 51 -6.72 -12.42 2.04
C PHE A 51 -6.14 -13.84 2.06
N SER A 52 -6.59 -14.70 1.14
CA SER A 52 -6.08 -16.08 1.01
C SER A 52 -4.59 -16.09 0.66
N SER A 53 -4.17 -15.27 -0.31
CA SER A 53 -2.77 -15.12 -0.71
C SER A 53 -1.90 -14.66 0.47
N TRP A 54 -2.37 -13.71 1.27
CA TRP A 54 -1.65 -13.25 2.45
C TRP A 54 -1.39 -14.36 3.46
N LEU A 55 -2.43 -15.09 3.87
CA LEU A 55 -2.31 -16.20 4.83
C LEU A 55 -1.36 -17.29 4.32
N LYS A 56 -1.55 -17.71 3.07
CA LYS A 56 -0.71 -18.72 2.39
C LYS A 56 0.75 -18.29 2.33
N ASN A 57 1.04 -17.04 1.95
CA ASN A 57 2.42 -16.57 1.80
C ASN A 57 3.08 -16.26 3.15
N LEU A 58 2.32 -15.89 4.19
CA LEU A 58 2.82 -15.85 5.57
C LEU A 58 3.24 -17.24 6.06
N GLU A 59 2.39 -18.26 5.86
CA GLU A 59 2.71 -19.64 6.23
C GLU A 59 3.97 -20.13 5.50
N LYS A 60 4.07 -19.90 4.18
CA LYS A 60 5.27 -20.22 3.39
C LYS A 60 6.53 -19.50 3.89
N ALA A 61 6.38 -18.28 4.41
CA ALA A 61 7.48 -17.54 5.04
C ALA A 61 7.86 -18.10 6.42
N GLY A 62 7.20 -19.17 6.88
CA GLY A 62 7.44 -19.84 8.16
C GLY A 62 6.62 -19.29 9.32
N CYS A 63 5.56 -18.52 9.04
CA CYS A 63 4.67 -18.02 10.10
C CYS A 63 3.84 -19.15 10.70
N VAL A 64 3.82 -19.23 12.03
CA VAL A 64 2.94 -20.13 12.78
C VAL A 64 1.74 -19.33 13.28
N PHE A 65 0.54 -19.90 13.16
CA PHE A 65 -0.69 -19.27 13.60
C PHE A 65 -1.12 -19.85 14.97
N PRO A 66 -1.06 -19.06 16.06
CA PRO A 66 -1.16 -19.59 17.43
C PRO A 66 -2.60 -19.92 17.85
N HIS A 67 -3.59 -19.25 17.26
CA HIS A 67 -4.99 -19.36 17.69
C HIS A 67 -5.83 -20.30 16.82
N ALA A 68 -5.44 -20.53 15.57
CA ALA A 68 -6.11 -21.40 14.61
C ALA A 68 -5.12 -21.75 13.49
N SER A 69 -5.33 -22.87 12.78
CA SER A 69 -4.51 -23.20 11.62
C SER A 69 -4.71 -22.17 10.49
N ARG A 70 -3.79 -22.16 9.51
CA ARG A 70 -3.94 -21.30 8.34
C ARG A 70 -5.24 -21.63 7.58
N GLU A 71 -5.57 -22.91 7.43
CA GLU A 71 -6.81 -23.39 6.81
C GLU A 71 -8.06 -22.94 7.56
N GLU A 72 -8.05 -22.96 8.90
CA GLU A 72 -9.18 -22.49 9.71
C GLU A 72 -9.41 -20.99 9.49
N TRP A 73 -8.34 -20.18 9.54
CA TRP A 73 -8.42 -18.75 9.29
C TRP A 73 -8.87 -18.42 7.87
N GLU A 74 -8.34 -19.14 6.90
CA GLU A 74 -8.69 -18.97 5.49
C GLU A 74 -10.16 -19.34 5.26
N THR A 75 -10.60 -20.49 5.76
CA THR A 75 -11.99 -20.97 5.63
C THR A 75 -12.97 -19.97 6.24
N LEU A 76 -12.74 -19.59 7.50
CA LEU A 76 -13.62 -18.65 8.20
C LEU A 76 -13.61 -17.27 7.54
N GLY A 77 -12.43 -16.72 7.25
CA GLY A 77 -12.29 -15.41 6.65
C GLY A 77 -12.92 -15.32 5.27
N LEU A 78 -12.77 -16.35 4.42
CA LEU A 78 -13.41 -16.38 3.10
C LEU A 78 -14.95 -16.46 3.21
N LEU A 79 -15.49 -17.21 4.18
CA LEU A 79 -16.93 -17.24 4.42
C LEU A 79 -17.46 -15.88 4.91
N LEU A 80 -16.73 -15.21 5.81
CA LEU A 80 -17.04 -13.85 6.26
C LEU A 80 -17.03 -12.86 5.08
N ILE A 81 -15.98 -12.84 4.27
CA ILE A 81 -15.88 -11.94 3.10
C ILE A 81 -17.02 -12.21 2.10
N LYS A 82 -17.37 -13.49 1.87
CA LYS A 82 -18.45 -13.90 0.97
C LYS A 82 -19.84 -13.46 1.49
N ASN A 83 -20.12 -13.66 2.77
CA ASN A 83 -21.42 -13.33 3.39
C ASN A 83 -21.58 -11.83 3.67
N SER A 84 -20.49 -11.06 3.60
CA SER A 84 -20.55 -9.61 3.64
C SER A 84 -21.16 -9.01 2.36
N GLN A 85 -22.04 -8.03 2.54
CA GLN A 85 -22.53 -7.18 1.45
C GLN A 85 -21.47 -6.17 1.00
N ILE A 86 -21.60 -5.64 -0.22
CA ILE A 86 -20.62 -4.66 -0.76
C ILE A 86 -20.71 -3.31 -0.05
N SER A 87 -21.91 -2.87 0.30
CA SER A 87 -22.19 -1.50 0.77
C SER A 87 -23.07 -1.42 2.01
N ALA A 88 -23.40 -2.56 2.64
CA ALA A 88 -24.29 -2.61 3.79
C ALA A 88 -23.72 -3.52 4.89
N LEU A 89 -24.21 -3.31 6.12
CA LEU A 89 -23.97 -4.22 7.23
C LEU A 89 -24.80 -5.50 7.05
N THR A 90 -24.21 -6.65 7.36
CA THR A 90 -24.92 -7.94 7.42
C THR A 90 -25.05 -8.35 8.89
N ILE A 91 -26.26 -8.69 9.33
CA ILE A 91 -26.46 -9.36 10.62
C ILE A 91 -26.24 -10.86 10.43
N THR A 92 -25.50 -11.49 11.34
CA THR A 92 -25.10 -12.88 11.15
C THR A 92 -24.85 -13.61 12.48
N HIS A 93 -24.88 -14.95 12.42
CA HIS A 93 -24.70 -15.86 13.54
C HIS A 93 -23.57 -16.88 13.25
N PRO A 94 -22.74 -17.28 14.25
CA PRO A 94 -21.65 -18.25 14.08
C PRO A 94 -22.04 -19.55 13.36
N SER A 95 -23.25 -20.06 13.61
CA SER A 95 -23.74 -21.30 12.96
C SER A 95 -23.75 -21.23 11.43
N GLU A 96 -23.87 -20.04 10.83
CA GLU A 96 -23.86 -19.83 9.38
C GLU A 96 -22.48 -20.07 8.73
N TYR A 97 -21.42 -20.11 9.54
CA TYR A 97 -20.03 -20.27 9.09
C TYR A 97 -19.45 -21.64 9.45
N SER A 98 -20.28 -22.53 9.99
CA SER A 98 -19.89 -23.91 10.27
C SER A 98 -19.75 -24.69 8.95
N THR A 99 -18.75 -25.54 8.88
CA THR A 99 -18.50 -26.43 7.75
C THR A 99 -18.12 -27.81 8.26
N TYR A 100 -17.97 -28.79 7.36
CA TYR A 100 -17.42 -30.09 7.75
C TYR A 100 -16.01 -29.99 8.39
N ALA A 101 -15.22 -28.99 8.00
CA ALA A 101 -13.87 -28.76 8.51
C ALA A 101 -13.83 -27.82 9.73
N LEU A 102 -14.91 -27.07 10.01
CA LEU A 102 -14.95 -26.05 11.05
C LEU A 102 -16.26 -26.17 11.84
N SER A 103 -16.20 -26.79 13.01
CA SER A 103 -17.39 -27.01 13.85
C SER A 103 -17.97 -25.70 14.37
N THR A 104 -19.27 -25.68 14.68
CA THR A 104 -19.94 -24.48 15.22
C THR A 104 -19.27 -23.96 16.49
N ALA A 105 -18.89 -24.84 17.42
CA ALA A 105 -18.17 -24.46 18.64
C ALA A 105 -16.85 -23.75 18.32
N ARG A 106 -16.11 -24.27 17.33
CA ARG A 106 -14.86 -23.68 16.87
C ARG A 106 -15.07 -22.32 16.21
N VAL A 107 -16.12 -22.18 15.41
CA VAL A 107 -16.49 -20.87 14.84
C VAL A 107 -16.78 -19.85 15.94
N VAL A 108 -17.53 -20.22 16.98
CA VAL A 108 -17.85 -19.34 18.11
C VAL A 108 -16.56 -18.82 18.78
N GLU A 109 -15.59 -19.72 19.04
CA GLU A 109 -14.28 -19.32 19.61
C GLU A 109 -13.55 -18.29 18.73
N LEU A 110 -13.50 -18.55 17.41
CA LEU A 110 -12.83 -17.64 16.47
C LEU A 110 -13.59 -16.32 16.31
N PHE A 111 -14.91 -16.33 16.37
CA PHE A 111 -15.74 -15.12 16.39
C PHE A 111 -15.42 -14.23 17.58
N GLU A 112 -15.25 -14.79 18.78
CA GLU A 112 -14.85 -13.99 19.96
C GLU A 112 -13.47 -13.36 19.79
N LEU A 113 -12.52 -14.04 19.13
CA LEU A 113 -11.22 -13.46 18.80
C LEU A 113 -11.35 -12.32 17.78
N LEU A 114 -12.27 -12.42 16.84
CA LEU A 114 -12.45 -11.47 15.75
C LEU A 114 -13.40 -10.30 16.08
N ALA A 115 -14.16 -10.39 17.15
CA ALA A 115 -15.22 -9.43 17.46
C ALA A 115 -14.83 -8.38 18.50
N ILE A 116 -15.50 -7.24 18.41
CA ILE A 116 -15.55 -6.23 19.48
C ILE A 116 -17.00 -5.99 19.91
N PRO A 117 -17.31 -5.91 21.22
CA PRO A 117 -18.64 -5.51 21.68
C PRO A 117 -19.02 -4.10 21.20
N LEU A 118 -20.27 -3.91 20.76
CA LEU A 118 -20.76 -2.58 20.34
C LEU A 118 -20.57 -1.50 21.41
N THR A 119 -20.66 -1.85 22.69
CA THR A 119 -20.43 -0.93 23.82
C THR A 119 -18.99 -0.42 23.94
N LYS A 120 -18.03 -1.05 23.24
CA LYS A 120 -16.61 -0.67 23.17
C LYS A 120 -16.20 -0.14 21.80
N LEU A 121 -17.02 -0.37 20.77
CA LEU A 121 -16.73 0.07 19.40
C LEU A 121 -16.62 1.61 19.37
N ASN A 122 -15.47 2.10 18.92
CA ASN A 122 -15.13 3.52 18.82
C ASN A 122 -15.43 4.36 20.07
N LYS A 123 -15.43 3.74 21.26
CA LYS A 123 -15.74 4.44 22.51
C LYS A 123 -14.67 5.51 22.79
N GLY A 124 -15.09 6.77 22.82
CA GLY A 124 -14.21 7.91 23.03
C GLY A 124 -13.67 8.54 21.74
N TYR A 125 -14.04 8.03 20.56
CA TYR A 125 -13.73 8.66 19.29
C TYR A 125 -14.76 9.77 19.00
N ALA A 126 -14.43 11.02 19.33
CA ALA A 126 -15.32 12.16 19.14
C ALA A 126 -14.85 13.09 18.01
N LEU A 127 -13.54 13.24 17.85
CA LEU A 127 -12.87 14.06 16.85
C LEU A 127 -11.98 13.19 15.93
N PRO A 128 -11.66 13.66 14.71
CA PRO A 128 -10.78 12.92 13.79
C PRO A 128 -9.38 12.66 14.35
N ILE A 129 -8.92 13.54 15.25
CA ILE A 129 -7.62 13.42 15.92
C ILE A 129 -7.62 12.40 17.06
N ASP A 130 -8.79 11.90 17.49
CA ASP A 130 -8.94 10.90 18.56
C ASP A 130 -8.65 9.47 18.05
N THR A 131 -7.78 9.32 17.05
CA THR A 131 -7.49 8.05 16.37
C THR A 131 -7.10 6.89 17.30
N PRO A 132 -6.48 7.09 18.49
CA PRO A 132 -6.26 6.00 19.44
C PRO A 132 -7.56 5.32 19.93
N HIS A 133 -8.70 6.02 19.88
CA HIS A 133 -10.02 5.50 20.26
C HIS A 133 -10.78 4.88 19.08
N ARG A 134 -10.29 5.04 17.85
CA ARG A 134 -10.88 4.46 16.64
C ARG A 134 -10.43 3.01 16.47
N ASN A 135 -11.33 2.08 16.79
CA ASN A 135 -11.02 0.64 16.75
C ASN A 135 -11.80 -0.13 15.68
N SER A 136 -12.82 0.46 15.05
CA SER A 136 -13.64 -0.24 14.05
C SER A 136 -12.86 -0.84 12.86
N PRO A 137 -11.77 -0.23 12.34
CA PRO A 137 -11.01 -0.86 11.24
C PRO A 137 -10.22 -2.12 11.63
N TYR A 138 -10.08 -2.41 12.93
CA TYR A 138 -9.27 -3.52 13.44
C TYR A 138 -10.10 -4.73 13.85
N PHE A 139 -11.43 -4.68 13.69
CA PHE A 139 -12.33 -5.77 14.04
C PHE A 139 -13.30 -6.05 12.89
N PRO A 140 -13.27 -7.25 12.28
CA PRO A 140 -14.19 -7.60 11.20
C PRO A 140 -15.60 -7.96 11.68
N LEU A 141 -15.83 -8.05 12.99
CA LEU A 141 -17.13 -8.39 13.57
C LEU A 141 -17.47 -7.43 14.72
N PHE A 142 -18.73 -6.99 14.78
CA PHE A 142 -19.25 -6.19 15.89
C PHE A 142 -20.29 -7.00 16.65
N LYS A 143 -19.99 -7.33 17.91
CA LYS A 143 -20.87 -8.16 18.75
C LYS A 143 -22.04 -7.30 19.27
N ILE A 144 -23.25 -7.65 18.86
CA ILE A 144 -24.48 -6.96 19.24
C ILE A 144 -24.96 -7.47 20.60
N SER A 145 -25.22 -8.78 20.69
CA SER A 145 -25.73 -9.44 21.88
C SER A 145 -25.62 -10.96 21.75
N GLY A 146 -25.21 -11.67 22.80
CA GLY A 146 -25.07 -13.13 22.73
C GLY A 146 -24.19 -13.55 21.55
N GLU A 147 -24.70 -14.44 20.70
CA GLU A 147 -24.05 -14.90 19.47
C GLU A 147 -24.51 -14.13 18.21
N LEU A 148 -25.11 -12.95 18.37
CA LEU A 148 -25.51 -12.09 17.25
C LEU A 148 -24.43 -11.05 16.95
N TYR A 149 -24.00 -10.99 15.68
CA TYR A 149 -22.94 -10.12 15.21
C TYR A 149 -23.39 -9.28 14.01
N ALA A 150 -22.80 -8.10 13.85
CA ALA A 150 -22.82 -7.33 12.62
C ALA A 150 -21.47 -7.47 11.90
N LEU A 151 -21.54 -7.70 10.60
CA LEU A 151 -20.42 -7.79 9.67
C LEU A 151 -20.37 -6.50 8.82
N PRO A 152 -19.26 -5.75 8.83
CA PRO A 152 -19.04 -4.56 7.99
C PRO A 152 -19.14 -4.88 6.49
N PRO A 153 -19.28 -3.85 5.62
CA PRO A 153 -19.18 -4.02 4.17
C PRO A 153 -17.89 -4.75 3.74
N ARG A 154 -17.93 -5.44 2.60
CA ARG A 154 -16.97 -6.49 2.23
C ARG A 154 -15.53 -6.04 2.25
N GLY A 155 -15.25 -4.87 1.68
CA GLY A 155 -13.89 -4.31 1.66
C GLY A 155 -13.37 -3.99 3.07
N MET A 156 -14.24 -3.48 3.94
CA MET A 156 -13.90 -3.16 5.33
C MET A 156 -13.69 -4.43 6.14
N ALA A 157 -14.59 -5.41 6.02
CA ALA A 157 -14.49 -6.70 6.72
C ALA A 157 -13.22 -7.45 6.33
N ALA A 158 -12.89 -7.50 5.03
CA ALA A 158 -11.68 -8.17 4.53
C ALA A 158 -10.39 -7.54 5.08
N ARG A 159 -10.30 -6.20 5.05
CA ARG A 159 -9.14 -5.50 5.61
C ARG A 159 -9.07 -5.65 7.13
N ALA A 160 -10.20 -5.57 7.83
CA ALA A 160 -10.25 -5.75 9.27
C ALA A 160 -9.88 -7.18 9.69
N LEU A 161 -10.19 -8.20 8.90
CA LEU A 161 -9.71 -9.57 9.10
C LEU A 161 -8.18 -9.63 9.10
N PHE A 162 -7.56 -9.02 8.09
CA PHE A 162 -6.10 -8.90 8.01
C PHE A 162 -5.53 -8.21 9.25
N GLU A 163 -6.02 -7.01 9.57
CA GLU A 163 -5.53 -6.22 10.72
C GLU A 163 -5.70 -6.98 12.03
N ARG A 164 -6.83 -7.66 12.22
CA ARG A 164 -7.14 -8.39 13.45
C ARG A 164 -6.25 -9.61 13.61
N ILE A 165 -6.13 -10.45 12.58
CA ILE A 165 -5.28 -11.65 12.63
C ILE A 165 -3.82 -11.23 12.78
N TYR A 166 -3.37 -10.19 12.07
CA TYR A 166 -2.00 -9.69 12.21
C TYR A 166 -1.71 -9.14 13.62
N LYS A 167 -2.68 -8.46 14.23
CA LYS A 167 -2.60 -8.06 15.64
C LYS A 167 -2.49 -9.27 16.57
N LEU A 168 -3.31 -10.30 16.37
CA LEU A 168 -3.24 -11.53 17.17
C LEU A 168 -1.87 -12.21 17.06
N LEU A 169 -1.27 -12.23 15.87
CA LEU A 169 0.10 -12.73 15.66
C LEU A 169 1.15 -11.90 16.41
N ARG A 170 0.99 -10.57 16.46
CA ARG A 170 1.87 -9.67 17.23
C ARG A 170 1.69 -9.85 18.74
N ASP A 171 0.45 -9.94 19.21
CA ASP A 171 0.12 -10.13 20.63
C ASP A 171 0.62 -11.49 21.15
N ALA A 172 0.72 -12.48 20.26
CA ALA A 172 1.34 -13.78 20.53
C ALA A 172 2.86 -13.82 20.33
N GLU A 173 3.50 -12.67 20.06
CA GLU A 173 4.95 -12.52 19.91
C GLU A 173 5.58 -13.48 18.90
N VAL A 174 4.91 -13.72 17.76
CA VAL A 174 5.42 -14.62 16.72
C VAL A 174 6.78 -14.13 16.19
N ASP A 175 7.78 -15.01 16.26
CA ASP A 175 9.16 -14.72 15.85
C ASP A 175 9.26 -14.20 14.41
N ASP A 176 10.09 -13.18 14.21
CA ASP A 176 10.43 -12.60 12.90
C ASP A 176 9.21 -12.23 12.02
N LEU A 177 8.02 -12.03 12.64
CA LEU A 177 6.75 -11.76 11.96
C LEU A 177 6.86 -10.58 10.98
N GLU A 178 7.63 -9.59 11.37
CA GLU A 178 7.89 -8.38 10.61
C GLU A 178 8.64 -8.65 9.30
N ASN A 179 9.62 -9.56 9.27
CA ASN A 179 10.32 -9.95 8.06
C ASN A 179 9.47 -10.90 7.20
N ARG A 180 8.77 -11.84 7.86
CA ARG A 180 7.82 -12.77 7.22
C ARG A 180 6.72 -12.01 6.48
N MET A 181 6.20 -10.93 7.05
CA MET A 181 5.22 -10.05 6.41
C MET A 181 5.79 -9.36 5.16
N GLY A 182 7.07 -8.96 5.19
CA GLY A 182 7.76 -8.40 4.01
C GLY A 182 7.83 -9.40 2.86
N LYS A 183 8.33 -10.61 3.15
CA LYS A 183 8.40 -11.71 2.17
C LYS A 183 7.02 -12.11 1.64
N ALA A 184 6.02 -12.15 2.52
CA ALA A 184 4.65 -12.45 2.12
C ALA A 184 4.14 -11.39 1.12
N LEU A 185 4.37 -10.10 1.39
CA LEU A 185 3.99 -9.02 0.48
C LEU A 185 4.69 -9.12 -0.89
N GLU A 186 5.98 -9.47 -0.93
CA GLU A 186 6.72 -9.69 -2.19
C GLU A 186 6.10 -10.84 -3.00
N HIS A 187 5.79 -11.97 -2.35
CA HIS A 187 5.12 -13.10 -2.99
C HIS A 187 3.70 -12.75 -3.45
N MET A 188 2.95 -11.97 -2.67
CA MET A 188 1.63 -11.47 -3.08
C MET A 188 1.74 -10.58 -4.32
N ALA A 189 2.74 -9.70 -4.40
CA ALA A 189 2.96 -8.87 -5.59
C ALA A 189 3.31 -9.73 -6.82
N ALA A 190 4.09 -10.80 -6.65
CA ALA A 190 4.36 -11.75 -7.72
C ALA A 190 3.10 -12.53 -8.17
N GLU A 191 2.27 -12.96 -7.23
CA GLU A 191 0.97 -13.59 -7.54
C GLU A 191 0.01 -12.59 -8.21
N ALA A 192 0.05 -11.30 -7.87
CA ALA A 192 -0.71 -10.26 -8.56
C ALA A 192 -0.26 -10.11 -10.01
N VAL A 193 1.04 -10.06 -10.30
CA VAL A 193 1.55 -10.03 -11.68
C VAL A 193 1.11 -11.27 -12.46
N GLN A 194 1.06 -12.45 -11.84
CA GLN A 194 0.58 -13.67 -12.51
C GLN A 194 -0.84 -13.56 -13.08
N LEU A 195 -1.67 -12.66 -12.55
CA LEU A 195 -3.02 -12.41 -13.08
C LEU A 195 -3.02 -11.77 -14.48
N THR A 196 -1.90 -11.18 -14.91
CA THR A 196 -1.74 -10.69 -16.28
C THR A 196 -1.52 -11.83 -17.29
N GLY A 197 -1.44 -13.08 -16.83
CA GLY A 197 -1.32 -14.28 -17.66
C GLY A 197 0.10 -14.84 -17.77
N HIS A 198 1.07 -14.27 -17.05
CA HIS A 198 2.44 -14.77 -16.99
C HIS A 198 3.09 -14.43 -15.63
N PRO A 199 4.08 -15.21 -15.15
CA PRO A 199 4.85 -14.82 -13.97
C PRO A 199 5.72 -13.60 -14.26
N PRO A 200 6.16 -12.86 -13.21
CA PRO A 200 7.14 -11.80 -13.39
C PRO A 200 8.45 -12.35 -13.95
N ALA A 201 9.09 -11.60 -14.87
CA ALA A 201 10.36 -11.99 -15.46
C ALA A 201 11.47 -12.23 -14.43
N TYR A 202 11.49 -11.44 -13.35
CA TYR A 202 12.46 -11.53 -12.25
C TYR A 202 11.74 -11.40 -10.91
N PHE A 203 12.00 -12.34 -10.01
CA PHE A 203 11.45 -12.34 -8.65
C PHE A 203 12.54 -12.70 -7.64
N ALA A 204 12.68 -11.89 -6.58
CA ALA A 204 13.70 -12.02 -5.54
C ALA A 204 15.10 -12.27 -6.14
N ARG A 205 15.53 -11.37 -7.04
CA ARG A 205 16.78 -11.53 -7.80
C ARG A 205 17.88 -10.63 -7.28
N ALA A 206 18.92 -11.26 -6.77
CA ALA A 206 20.12 -10.59 -6.28
C ALA A 206 21.16 -10.38 -7.38
N TYR A 207 21.87 -9.25 -7.31
CA TYR A 207 22.99 -8.91 -8.19
C TYR A 207 24.05 -8.08 -7.43
N ARG A 208 25.24 -7.96 -8.02
CA ARG A 208 26.32 -7.13 -7.50
C ARG A 208 26.71 -6.10 -8.56
N PRO A 209 26.57 -4.79 -8.30
CA PRO A 209 27.13 -3.77 -9.16
C PRO A 209 28.62 -4.00 -9.42
N ALA A 210 29.10 -3.58 -10.59
CA ALA A 210 30.52 -3.59 -10.90
C ALA A 210 31.31 -2.80 -9.82
N GLY A 211 32.39 -3.40 -9.31
CA GLY A 211 33.20 -2.81 -8.25
C GLY A 211 32.64 -2.95 -6.82
N GLN A 212 31.46 -3.55 -6.62
CA GLN A 212 30.96 -3.84 -5.27
C GLN A 212 31.76 -5.00 -4.64
N SER A 213 32.33 -4.76 -3.45
CA SER A 213 33.02 -5.79 -2.67
C SER A 213 32.10 -6.98 -2.34
N HIS A 214 32.63 -8.20 -2.44
CA HIS A 214 31.96 -9.43 -2.02
C HIS A 214 31.56 -9.44 -0.54
N ARG A 215 32.19 -8.62 0.30
CA ARG A 215 31.85 -8.49 1.74
C ARG A 215 30.57 -7.71 2.00
N ARG A 216 30.10 -6.90 1.04
CA ARG A 216 28.79 -6.21 1.15
C ARG A 216 27.70 -7.16 0.68
N ALA A 217 26.50 -7.07 1.24
CA ALA A 217 25.35 -7.82 0.73
C ALA A 217 25.07 -7.44 -0.73
N PRO A 218 24.67 -8.39 -1.59
CA PRO A 218 24.21 -8.05 -2.93
C PRO A 218 22.98 -7.13 -2.86
N LEU A 219 22.75 -6.38 -3.92
CA LEU A 219 21.48 -5.68 -4.09
C LEU A 219 20.45 -6.69 -4.57
N GLU A 220 19.20 -6.53 -4.16
CA GLU A 220 18.10 -7.41 -4.53
C GLU A 220 16.99 -6.59 -5.17
N ILE A 221 16.39 -7.15 -6.21
CA ILE A 221 15.16 -6.67 -6.81
C ILE A 221 14.04 -7.59 -6.33
N ASP A 222 13.08 -7.03 -5.60
CA ASP A 222 11.90 -7.75 -5.12
C ASP A 222 11.15 -8.36 -6.31
N LEU A 223 10.79 -7.53 -7.28
CA LEU A 223 10.19 -7.96 -8.54
C LEU A 223 10.54 -7.00 -9.69
N ALA A 224 10.85 -7.58 -10.85
CA ALA A 224 10.86 -6.86 -12.11
C ALA A 224 10.14 -7.64 -13.20
N ASP A 225 9.48 -6.90 -14.07
CA ASP A 225 8.75 -7.46 -15.20
C ASP A 225 9.04 -6.67 -16.49
N GLU A 226 8.82 -7.30 -17.63
CA GLU A 226 9.26 -6.79 -18.92
C GLU A 226 8.16 -6.85 -19.99
N SER A 227 8.17 -5.85 -20.86
CA SER A 227 7.46 -5.83 -22.14
C SER A 227 8.40 -5.33 -23.23
N ASP A 228 7.90 -5.26 -24.46
CA ASP A 228 8.66 -4.72 -25.59
C ASP A 228 9.01 -3.23 -25.41
N GLU A 229 8.19 -2.49 -24.65
CA GLU A 229 8.35 -1.03 -24.48
C GLU A 229 8.80 -0.62 -23.07
N HIS A 230 8.54 -1.44 -22.06
CA HIS A 230 8.68 -1.07 -20.64
C HIS A 230 9.37 -2.15 -19.81
N ILE A 231 10.09 -1.71 -18.78
CA ILE A 231 10.54 -2.51 -17.65
C ILE A 231 9.84 -1.95 -16.41
N PHE A 232 9.20 -2.82 -15.65
CA PHE A 232 8.52 -2.49 -14.41
C PHE A 232 9.39 -2.92 -13.24
N PHE A 233 9.78 -1.97 -12.39
CA PHE A 233 10.36 -2.28 -11.09
C PHE A 233 9.29 -2.16 -10.01
N VAL A 234 9.11 -3.22 -9.24
CA VAL A 234 8.17 -3.30 -8.13
C VAL A 234 8.98 -3.49 -6.86
N GLU A 235 8.80 -2.59 -5.90
CA GLU A 235 9.47 -2.62 -4.61
C GLU A 235 8.43 -2.58 -3.49
N CYS A 236 8.51 -3.56 -2.58
CA CYS A 236 7.52 -3.79 -1.54
C CYS A 236 7.95 -3.15 -0.20
N LYS A 237 6.99 -2.56 0.51
CA LYS A 237 7.17 -2.03 1.87
C LYS A 237 5.94 -2.30 2.72
N LYS A 238 6.12 -3.02 3.84
CA LYS A 238 5.07 -3.26 4.84
C LYS A 238 4.64 -2.02 5.66
N LYS A 239 5.21 -0.85 5.41
CA LYS A 239 4.96 0.35 6.23
C LYS A 239 3.54 0.85 5.99
N GLN A 240 2.87 1.21 7.08
CA GLN A 240 1.51 1.73 7.11
C GLN A 240 1.53 3.09 7.81
N LEU A 241 0.46 3.87 7.61
CA LEU A 241 0.24 5.11 8.35
C LEU A 241 0.02 4.82 9.84
N THR A 242 0.83 5.44 10.70
CA THR A 242 0.76 5.33 12.16
C THR A 242 -0.46 6.05 12.74
N ASN A 243 -0.88 5.68 13.95
CA ASN A 243 -1.96 6.38 14.65
C ASN A 243 -1.63 7.86 14.89
N ASP A 244 -0.38 8.17 15.24
CA ASP A 244 0.08 9.55 15.40
C ASP A 244 -0.05 10.34 14.10
N ALA A 245 0.38 9.75 12.98
CA ALA A 245 0.19 10.37 11.67
C ALA A 245 -1.29 10.60 11.38
N ARG A 246 -2.13 9.57 11.54
CA ARG A 246 -3.60 9.66 11.38
C ARG A 246 -4.25 10.72 12.29
N ALA A 247 -3.69 10.94 13.49
CA ALA A 247 -4.14 11.98 14.42
C ALA A 247 -3.73 13.40 13.99
N GLY A 248 -3.17 13.58 12.79
CA GLY A 248 -2.74 14.87 12.27
C GLY A 248 -1.31 15.26 12.64
N ASN A 249 -0.49 14.36 13.21
CA ASN A 249 0.93 14.64 13.39
C ASN A 249 1.65 14.63 12.04
N VAL A 250 1.86 15.82 11.48
CA VAL A 250 2.49 16.02 10.17
C VAL A 250 3.91 15.45 10.09
N LEU A 251 4.69 15.50 11.18
CA LEU A 251 6.04 14.92 11.16
C LEU A 251 5.98 13.39 11.09
N SER A 252 5.11 12.75 11.90
CA SER A 252 4.88 11.32 11.82
C SER A 252 4.40 10.91 10.43
N ALA A 253 3.49 11.67 9.83
CA ALA A 253 3.04 11.45 8.46
C ALA A 253 4.18 11.57 7.44
N ALA A 254 5.05 12.57 7.57
CA ALA A 254 6.22 12.73 6.71
C ALA A 254 7.21 11.55 6.85
N VAL A 255 7.40 11.03 8.07
CA VAL A 255 8.22 9.83 8.34
C VAL A 255 7.61 8.60 7.68
N ASP A 256 6.30 8.41 7.80
CA ASP A 256 5.57 7.28 7.21
C ASP A 256 5.63 7.34 5.68
N LEU A 257 5.36 8.50 5.07
CA LEU A 257 5.50 8.73 3.63
C LEU A 257 6.94 8.46 3.15
N ALA A 258 7.95 8.99 3.86
CA ALA A 258 9.34 8.75 3.50
C ALA A 258 9.72 7.26 3.56
N SER A 259 9.09 6.50 4.46
CA SER A 259 9.36 5.07 4.65
C SER A 259 8.59 4.18 3.68
N ALA A 260 7.35 4.55 3.33
CA ALA A 260 6.45 3.78 2.49
C ALA A 260 6.59 4.09 1.00
N PHE A 261 7.01 5.32 0.63
CA PHE A 261 7.10 5.76 -0.76
C PHE A 261 8.52 6.18 -1.20
N LEU A 262 9.19 7.07 -0.46
CA LEU A 262 10.52 7.55 -0.89
C LEU A 262 11.59 6.45 -0.79
N ALA A 263 11.55 5.63 0.26
CA ALA A 263 12.47 4.51 0.41
C ALA A 263 12.42 3.53 -0.79
N PRO A 264 11.25 3.07 -1.26
CA PRO A 264 11.19 2.23 -2.45
C PRO A 264 11.70 2.93 -3.71
N LEU A 265 11.38 4.21 -3.92
CA LEU A 265 11.92 4.96 -5.06
C LEU A 265 13.45 5.04 -5.04
N ILE A 266 14.07 5.21 -3.87
CA ILE A 266 15.54 5.21 -3.74
C ILE A 266 16.13 3.87 -4.17
N GLN A 267 15.50 2.75 -3.81
CA GLN A 267 15.97 1.42 -4.22
C GLN A 267 15.82 1.24 -5.72
N ILE A 268 14.65 1.56 -6.28
CA ILE A 268 14.39 1.49 -7.72
C ILE A 268 15.36 2.38 -8.50
N ASN A 269 15.67 3.60 -8.04
CA ASN A 269 16.63 4.49 -8.69
C ASN A 269 18.03 3.87 -8.75
N ARG A 270 18.44 3.11 -7.72
CA ARG A 270 19.72 2.38 -7.73
C ARG A 270 19.71 1.24 -8.75
N HIS A 271 18.60 0.51 -8.87
CA HIS A 271 18.45 -0.53 -9.89
C HIS A 271 18.49 0.05 -11.29
N GLU A 272 17.73 1.12 -11.53
CA GLU A 272 17.71 1.81 -12.81
C GLU A 272 19.08 2.41 -13.18
N SER A 273 19.78 2.99 -12.22
CA SER A 273 21.13 3.54 -12.41
C SER A 273 22.10 2.46 -12.91
N GLN A 274 22.05 1.26 -12.33
CA GLN A 274 22.84 0.11 -12.76
C GLN A 274 22.39 -0.41 -14.12
N LEU A 275 21.08 -0.51 -14.35
CA LEU A 275 20.52 -0.91 -15.64
C LEU A 275 20.97 0.02 -16.77
N ARG A 276 20.98 1.35 -16.55
CA ARG A 276 21.44 2.36 -17.51
C ARG A 276 22.95 2.34 -17.74
N ALA A 277 23.74 1.94 -16.75
CA ALA A 277 25.21 1.91 -16.85
C ALA A 277 25.73 0.75 -17.72
N GLY A 278 24.94 -0.31 -17.91
CA GLY A 278 25.36 -1.46 -18.73
C GLY A 278 24.53 -2.73 -18.57
N GLY A 279 23.34 -2.64 -17.97
CA GLY A 279 22.53 -3.81 -17.63
C GLY A 279 22.78 -4.34 -16.22
N ILE A 280 21.89 -5.23 -15.79
CA ILE A 280 21.97 -5.94 -14.51
C ILE A 280 22.23 -7.42 -14.82
N ARG A 281 23.37 -7.94 -14.34
CA ARG A 281 23.67 -9.37 -14.35
C ARG A 281 23.39 -9.96 -12.98
N PHE A 282 22.36 -10.80 -12.91
CA PHE A 282 21.96 -11.45 -11.67
C PHE A 282 22.93 -12.57 -11.30
N LEU A 283 22.98 -12.89 -10.00
CA LEU A 283 23.84 -13.94 -9.46
C LEU A 283 23.49 -15.33 -10.00
N ASN A 284 22.25 -15.53 -10.46
CA ASN A 284 21.80 -16.78 -11.08
C ASN A 284 22.09 -16.86 -12.59
N GLY A 285 22.80 -15.88 -13.16
CA GLY A 285 23.18 -15.83 -14.58
C GLY A 285 22.17 -15.19 -15.52
N GLN A 286 20.94 -14.88 -15.05
CA GLN A 286 19.98 -14.07 -15.83
C GLN A 286 20.52 -12.64 -16.02
N ASN A 287 20.09 -11.97 -17.09
CA ASN A 287 20.49 -10.60 -17.38
C ASN A 287 19.27 -9.75 -17.75
N LEU A 288 19.23 -8.53 -17.23
CA LEU A 288 18.25 -7.52 -17.58
C LEU A 288 18.99 -6.35 -18.26
N ALA A 289 18.59 -5.99 -19.48
CA ALA A 289 19.18 -4.88 -20.25
C ALA A 289 18.13 -3.80 -20.50
N LEU A 290 18.52 -2.53 -20.64
CA LEU A 290 17.53 -1.46 -20.88
C LEU A 290 16.91 -1.56 -22.27
N ASN A 291 17.74 -1.77 -23.30
CA ASN A 291 17.32 -1.90 -24.71
C ASN A 291 16.36 -0.79 -25.18
N GLY A 292 16.56 0.45 -24.72
CA GLY A 292 15.71 1.60 -25.08
C GLY A 292 14.31 1.60 -24.45
N ARG A 293 13.99 0.62 -23.58
CA ARG A 293 12.70 0.52 -22.91
C ARG A 293 12.56 1.57 -21.80
N ARG A 294 11.30 1.94 -21.50
CA ARG A 294 10.94 2.90 -20.47
C ARG A 294 10.81 2.22 -19.11
N ILE A 295 11.10 2.95 -18.04
CA ILE A 295 11.05 2.43 -16.67
C ILE A 295 9.76 2.87 -15.98
N GLN A 296 9.02 1.91 -15.45
CA GLN A 296 7.89 2.11 -14.53
C GLN A 296 8.33 1.73 -13.12
N ARG A 297 7.97 2.54 -12.12
CA ARG A 297 8.38 2.39 -10.72
C ARG A 297 7.15 2.22 -9.87
N LEU A 298 7.00 1.08 -9.20
CA LEU A 298 5.84 0.74 -8.41
C LEU A 298 6.28 0.50 -6.97
N ALA A 299 5.91 1.40 -6.08
CA ALA A 299 6.01 1.18 -4.64
C ALA A 299 4.73 0.50 -4.15
N ILE A 300 4.84 -0.71 -3.63
CA ILE A 300 3.69 -1.50 -3.17
C ILE A 300 3.69 -1.63 -1.65
N THR A 301 2.57 -1.30 -1.02
CA THR A 301 2.36 -1.45 0.43
C THR A 301 1.28 -2.47 0.74
N MET A 302 1.25 -3.00 1.97
CA MET A 302 0.20 -3.96 2.35
C MET A 302 -1.19 -3.31 2.42
N THR A 303 -1.25 -2.05 2.85
CA THR A 303 -2.49 -1.29 2.99
C THR A 303 -2.34 0.09 2.35
N ASP A 304 -3.47 0.70 1.99
CA ASP A 304 -3.49 2.05 1.41
C ASP A 304 -3.06 3.12 2.43
N HIS A 305 -2.66 4.28 1.89
CA HIS A 305 -2.36 5.48 2.66
C HIS A 305 -3.36 6.61 2.33
N GLY A 306 -4.57 6.22 1.94
CA GLY A 306 -5.66 7.15 1.58
C GLY A 306 -5.26 8.16 0.50
N SER A 307 -5.69 9.40 0.70
CA SER A 307 -5.43 10.53 -0.18
C SER A 307 -3.95 10.90 -0.35
N MET A 308 -3.04 10.36 0.47
CA MET A 308 -1.60 10.53 0.26
C MET A 308 -1.05 9.68 -0.89
N GLN A 309 -1.80 8.68 -1.37
CA GLN A 309 -1.47 7.94 -2.60
C GLN A 309 -1.96 8.63 -3.87
N ASP A 310 -2.67 9.75 -3.74
CA ASP A 310 -3.16 10.51 -4.89
C ASP A 310 -1.99 10.95 -5.80
N ARG A 311 -2.20 10.81 -7.12
CA ARG A 311 -1.17 11.10 -8.12
C ARG A 311 -0.83 12.59 -8.18
N MET A 312 -1.80 13.49 -7.97
CA MET A 312 -1.51 14.93 -7.94
C MET A 312 -0.64 15.24 -6.73
N PHE A 313 -1.02 14.70 -5.58
CA PHE A 313 -0.27 14.90 -4.35
C PHE A 313 1.16 14.34 -4.45
N ILE A 314 1.36 13.11 -4.95
CA ILE A 314 2.69 12.52 -5.13
C ILE A 314 3.56 13.40 -6.06
N ARG A 315 2.98 13.88 -7.17
CA ARG A 315 3.67 14.78 -8.08
C ARG A 315 4.03 16.10 -7.41
N ALA A 316 3.07 16.72 -6.74
CA ALA A 316 3.26 17.97 -6.03
C ALA A 316 4.30 17.82 -4.89
N PHE A 317 4.32 16.68 -4.20
CA PHE A 317 5.29 16.34 -3.18
C PHE A 317 6.70 16.26 -3.76
N LEU A 318 6.90 15.48 -4.84
CA LEU A 318 8.22 15.30 -5.46
C LEU A 318 8.78 16.60 -6.04
N VAL A 319 7.93 17.45 -6.65
CA VAL A 319 8.36 18.72 -7.24
C VAL A 319 8.47 19.82 -6.18
N GLY A 320 7.46 19.96 -5.33
CA GLY A 320 7.32 21.04 -4.36
C GLY A 320 8.31 20.97 -3.20
N LEU A 321 8.80 19.77 -2.87
CA LEU A 321 9.84 19.57 -1.87
C LEU A 321 11.22 19.34 -2.48
N TRP A 322 11.37 19.56 -3.80
CA TRP A 322 12.66 19.44 -4.45
C TRP A 322 13.64 20.47 -3.87
N GLY A 323 14.73 19.99 -3.24
CA GLY A 323 15.70 20.85 -2.57
C GLY A 323 15.23 21.43 -1.23
N ALA A 324 14.03 21.08 -0.75
CA ALA A 324 13.56 21.50 0.56
C ALA A 324 14.28 20.75 1.69
N THR A 325 14.39 21.40 2.85
CA THR A 325 14.92 20.80 4.08
C THR A 325 13.96 21.11 5.23
N PHE A 326 13.50 20.05 5.90
CA PHE A 326 12.72 20.16 7.11
C PHE A 326 13.60 20.57 8.28
N VAL A 327 13.09 21.42 9.14
CA VAL A 327 13.73 21.83 10.39
C VAL A 327 12.75 21.67 11.53
N THR A 328 13.24 21.38 12.73
CA THR A 328 12.43 21.33 13.95
C THR A 328 13.01 22.29 14.98
N VAL A 329 12.11 22.97 15.70
CA VAL A 329 12.48 23.76 16.89
C VAL A 329 12.58 22.90 18.14
N ASN A 330 12.00 21.69 18.12
CA ASN A 330 12.06 20.73 19.21
C ASN A 330 13.12 19.67 18.92
N GLY A 331 14.22 19.70 19.68
CA GLY A 331 15.34 18.78 19.52
C GLY A 331 14.97 17.29 19.66
N LYS A 332 13.86 16.95 20.35
CA LYS A 332 13.37 15.57 20.44
C LYS A 332 12.97 14.98 19.09
N HIS A 333 12.61 15.83 18.13
CA HIS A 333 12.18 15.43 16.80
C HIS A 333 13.30 15.47 15.75
N GLN A 334 14.52 15.86 16.15
CA GLN A 334 15.62 16.07 15.20
C GLN A 334 15.97 14.80 14.42
N ALA A 335 15.99 13.64 15.09
CA ALA A 335 16.31 12.37 14.46
C ALA A 335 15.31 11.99 13.34
N ASP A 336 14.03 12.27 13.54
CA ASP A 336 12.99 11.98 12.55
C ASP A 336 13.02 12.97 11.39
N VAL A 337 13.26 14.26 11.67
CA VAL A 337 13.52 15.28 10.64
C VAL A 337 14.73 14.91 9.79
N ASP A 338 15.84 14.51 10.41
CA ASP A 338 17.06 14.10 9.71
C ASP A 338 16.81 12.87 8.83
N ARG A 339 16.00 11.92 9.32
CA ARG A 339 15.59 10.73 8.56
C ARG A 339 14.82 11.11 7.30
N VAL A 340 13.84 12.01 7.41
CA VAL A 340 13.04 12.49 6.27
C VAL A 340 13.93 13.25 5.28
N ASN A 341 14.74 14.21 5.76
CA ASN A 341 15.66 14.99 4.94
C ASN A 341 16.68 14.13 4.20
N LYS A 342 17.20 13.07 4.84
CA LYS A 342 18.10 12.13 4.19
C LYS A 342 17.42 11.40 3.03
N LYS A 343 16.16 11.01 3.19
CA LYS A 343 15.39 10.32 2.13
C LYS A 343 15.05 11.26 0.98
N LEU A 344 14.62 12.49 1.26
CA LEU A 344 14.36 13.51 0.24
C LEU A 344 15.61 13.78 -0.60
N ARG A 345 16.76 14.05 0.05
CA ARG A 345 18.04 14.22 -0.66
C ARG A 345 18.39 13.01 -1.51
N SER A 346 18.28 11.80 -0.96
CA SER A 346 18.60 10.57 -1.70
C SER A 346 17.72 10.36 -2.94
N VAL A 347 16.44 10.75 -2.89
CA VAL A 347 15.54 10.71 -4.06
C VAL A 347 15.95 11.74 -5.09
N VAL A 348 16.18 12.99 -4.67
CA VAL A 348 16.64 14.09 -5.54
C VAL A 348 17.95 13.75 -6.24
N ASP A 349 18.95 13.28 -5.48
CA ASP A 349 20.26 12.87 -6.01
C ASP A 349 20.10 11.72 -7.01
N GLY A 350 19.25 10.74 -6.69
CA GLY A 350 18.96 9.62 -7.59
C GLY A 350 18.30 10.06 -8.89
N ILE A 351 17.29 10.93 -8.85
CA ILE A 351 16.62 11.44 -10.04
C ILE A 351 17.58 12.29 -10.88
N THR A 352 18.39 13.13 -10.25
CA THR A 352 19.38 13.98 -10.93
C THR A 352 20.40 13.12 -11.66
N PHE A 353 20.97 12.11 -10.98
CA PHE A 353 21.91 11.18 -11.58
C PHE A 353 21.31 10.41 -12.77
N LEU A 354 20.07 9.95 -12.65
CA LEU A 354 19.38 9.26 -13.74
C LEU A 354 19.11 10.18 -14.93
N ALA A 355 18.80 11.46 -14.68
CA ALA A 355 18.59 12.45 -15.72
C ALA A 355 19.89 12.75 -16.49
N GLU A 356 21.02 12.81 -15.79
CA GLU A 356 22.35 12.95 -16.40
C GLU A 356 22.68 11.75 -17.30
N GLN A 357 22.39 10.52 -16.85
CA GLN A 357 22.55 9.31 -17.65
C GLN A 357 21.62 9.25 -18.88
N ASP A 358 20.45 9.89 -18.82
CA ASP A 358 19.49 9.96 -19.94
C ASP A 358 19.96 10.92 -21.05
N GLY A 359 20.80 11.91 -20.72
CA GLY A 359 21.38 12.88 -21.66
C GLY A 359 20.39 13.91 -22.24
N GLY A 360 19.11 13.86 -21.84
CA GLY A 360 18.06 14.78 -22.27
C GLY A 360 17.91 16.02 -21.37
N LYS A 361 16.97 16.90 -21.71
CA LYS A 361 16.59 18.01 -20.83
C LYS A 361 16.02 17.47 -19.51
N PHE A 362 16.56 17.94 -18.38
CA PHE A 362 16.14 17.52 -17.04
C PHE A 362 14.62 17.60 -16.83
N GLU A 363 13.97 18.69 -17.25
CA GLU A 363 12.52 18.85 -17.11
C GLU A 363 11.71 17.76 -17.84
N ASN A 364 12.19 17.33 -19.01
CA ASN A 364 11.53 16.27 -19.77
C ASN A 364 11.72 14.92 -19.08
N PHE A 365 12.91 14.67 -18.53
CA PHE A 365 13.16 13.47 -17.72
C PHE A 365 12.27 13.46 -16.48
N LEU A 366 12.22 14.56 -15.71
CA LEU A 366 11.43 14.67 -14.48
C LEU A 366 9.94 14.44 -14.73
N LYS A 367 9.37 15.01 -15.81
CA LYS A 367 7.97 14.77 -16.21
C LYS A 367 7.70 13.28 -16.46
N ARG A 368 8.59 12.59 -17.18
CA ARG A 368 8.46 11.14 -17.44
C ARG A 368 8.66 10.33 -16.16
N TYR A 369 9.64 10.68 -15.33
CA TYR A 369 9.94 10.01 -14.07
C TYR A 369 8.72 9.99 -13.14
N ILE A 370 8.14 11.17 -12.92
CA ILE A 370 6.96 11.32 -12.04
C ILE A 370 5.76 10.59 -12.63
N GLY A 371 5.49 10.77 -13.94
CA GLY A 371 4.37 10.09 -14.60
C GLY A 371 4.45 8.56 -14.54
N ALA A 372 5.67 8.01 -14.45
CA ALA A 372 5.97 6.58 -14.36
C ALA A 372 6.24 6.10 -12.94
N SER A 373 5.89 6.87 -11.90
CA SER A 373 6.01 6.47 -10.49
C SER A 373 4.62 6.26 -9.88
N TRP A 374 4.43 5.11 -9.25
CA TRP A 374 3.16 4.67 -8.67
C TRP A 374 3.36 4.28 -7.21
N TRP A 375 2.37 4.60 -6.38
CA TRP A 375 2.30 4.13 -5.00
C TRP A 375 0.94 3.48 -4.79
N LEU A 376 0.94 2.18 -4.55
CA LEU A 376 -0.28 1.36 -4.51
C LEU A 376 -0.28 0.48 -3.27
N SER A 377 -1.45 0.19 -2.74
CA SER A 377 -1.61 -0.97 -1.86
C SER A 377 -1.68 -2.27 -2.67
N ILE A 378 -1.46 -3.41 -2.00
CA ILE A 378 -1.48 -4.73 -2.65
C ILE A 378 -2.84 -5.10 -3.24
N ASP A 379 -3.95 -4.65 -2.64
CA ASP A 379 -5.28 -4.88 -3.19
C ASP A 379 -5.52 -4.01 -4.43
N GLN A 380 -5.05 -2.76 -4.43
CA GLN A 380 -5.11 -1.90 -5.60
C GLN A 380 -4.27 -2.48 -6.74
N PHE A 381 -3.06 -2.96 -6.45
CA PHE A 381 -2.19 -3.60 -7.43
C PHE A 381 -2.80 -4.89 -7.98
N THR A 382 -3.30 -5.78 -7.11
CA THR A 382 -4.00 -7.00 -7.51
C THR A 382 -5.20 -6.69 -8.39
N PHE A 383 -6.01 -5.70 -8.03
CA PHE A 383 -7.17 -5.27 -8.83
C PHE A 383 -6.77 -4.76 -10.21
N LEU A 384 -5.68 -4.00 -10.31
CA LEU A 384 -5.15 -3.53 -11.59
C LEU A 384 -4.68 -4.71 -12.47
N CYS A 385 -3.93 -5.65 -11.91
CA CYS A 385 -3.44 -6.82 -12.64
C CYS A 385 -4.56 -7.78 -13.08
N GLU A 386 -5.62 -7.94 -12.28
CA GLU A 386 -6.77 -8.79 -12.64
C GLU A 386 -7.54 -8.28 -13.86
N ARG A 387 -7.42 -6.99 -14.19
CA ARG A 387 -8.21 -6.33 -15.24
C ARG A 387 -7.58 -6.39 -16.62
N THR A 388 -6.35 -6.85 -16.75
CA THR A 388 -5.65 -6.78 -18.04
C THR A 388 -4.49 -7.75 -18.09
N ARG A 389 -4.07 -8.09 -19.32
CA ARG A 389 -2.89 -8.91 -19.58
C ARG A 389 -1.58 -8.12 -19.67
N ASP A 390 -1.63 -6.81 -19.46
CA ASP A 390 -0.47 -5.92 -19.54
C ASP A 390 -0.52 -4.85 -18.44
N LEU A 391 0.49 -4.84 -17.56
CA LEU A 391 0.63 -3.86 -16.47
C LEU A 391 0.59 -2.40 -16.97
N ARG A 392 1.01 -2.15 -18.23
CA ARG A 392 0.89 -0.83 -18.86
C ARG A 392 -0.57 -0.47 -19.12
N ILE A 393 -1.36 -1.40 -19.66
CA ILE A 393 -2.79 -1.18 -19.90
C ILE A 393 -3.52 -0.97 -18.58
N ALA A 394 -3.07 -1.63 -17.51
CA ALA A 394 -3.67 -1.50 -16.18
C ALA A 394 -3.54 -0.07 -15.65
N SER A 395 -2.39 0.54 -15.91
CA SER A 395 -1.99 1.86 -15.39
C SER A 395 -2.29 3.02 -16.36
N ALA A 396 -2.48 2.74 -17.66
CA ALA A 396 -2.65 3.76 -18.70
C ALA A 396 -3.85 4.70 -18.51
N PRO A 397 -5.06 4.24 -18.12
CA PRO A 397 -6.22 5.12 -18.05
C PRO A 397 -6.17 6.16 -16.93
N VAL A 398 -5.40 5.89 -15.88
CA VAL A 398 -5.17 6.83 -14.76
C VAL A 398 -3.80 7.52 -14.88
N GLY A 399 -3.10 7.33 -16.01
CA GLY A 399 -1.74 7.81 -16.22
C GLY A 399 -1.67 9.34 -16.21
N SER A 400 -2.45 9.99 -17.07
CA SER A 400 -2.50 11.47 -17.20
C SER A 400 -3.86 12.08 -16.84
N LEU A 401 -4.89 11.26 -16.61
CA LEU A 401 -6.23 11.69 -16.25
C LEU A 401 -6.38 11.64 -14.73
N ILE A 402 -6.81 12.76 -14.15
CA ILE A 402 -7.05 12.88 -12.73
C ILE A 402 -8.34 13.69 -12.53
N PHE A 403 -9.28 13.13 -11.79
CA PHE A 403 -10.56 13.73 -11.41
C PHE A 403 -10.50 14.41 -10.05
N GLY A 404 -9.39 14.28 -9.31
CA GLY A 404 -9.16 14.93 -8.02
C GLY A 404 -9.97 14.29 -6.90
N THR A 405 -10.28 13.00 -7.01
CA THR A 405 -11.08 12.26 -6.01
C THR A 405 -10.29 11.90 -4.76
N GLY A 406 -8.96 11.94 -4.83
CA GLY A 406 -8.07 11.50 -3.74
C GLY A 406 -8.02 9.98 -3.54
N ASP A 407 -8.77 9.19 -4.33
CA ASP A 407 -8.78 7.73 -4.23
C ASP A 407 -8.66 7.10 -5.62
N LEU A 408 -7.62 6.29 -5.82
CA LEU A 408 -7.34 5.63 -7.10
C LEU A 408 -8.53 4.83 -7.63
N MET A 409 -9.30 4.21 -6.74
CA MET A 409 -10.38 3.32 -7.15
C MET A 409 -11.60 4.11 -7.62
N SER A 410 -11.84 5.26 -7.01
CA SER A 410 -12.76 6.29 -7.48
C SER A 410 -12.32 6.87 -8.82
N GLU A 411 -11.03 7.17 -9.01
CA GLU A 411 -10.47 7.60 -10.31
C GLU A 411 -10.74 6.56 -11.41
N ILE A 412 -10.45 5.27 -11.14
CA ILE A 412 -10.71 4.17 -12.07
C ILE A 412 -12.21 4.05 -12.37
N ALA A 413 -13.07 4.14 -11.35
CA ALA A 413 -14.51 4.07 -11.54
C ALA A 413 -15.03 5.24 -12.39
N HIS A 414 -14.48 6.45 -12.24
CA HIS A 414 -14.77 7.58 -13.13
C HIS A 414 -14.31 7.32 -14.56
N CYS A 415 -13.06 6.87 -14.77
CA CYS A 415 -12.60 6.46 -16.09
C CYS A 415 -13.52 5.41 -16.73
N ALA A 416 -14.02 4.44 -15.94
CA ALA A 416 -14.93 3.41 -16.43
C ALA A 416 -16.25 4.01 -16.91
N ARG A 417 -16.86 4.87 -16.09
CA ARG A 417 -18.13 5.56 -16.42
C ARG A 417 -18.00 6.44 -17.66
N MET A 418 -16.82 7.02 -17.88
CA MET A 418 -16.52 7.86 -19.05
C MET A 418 -16.12 7.06 -20.30
N GLY A 419 -16.07 5.72 -20.24
CA GLY A 419 -15.64 4.89 -21.37
C GLY A 419 -14.14 4.99 -21.69
N LEU A 420 -13.32 5.49 -20.75
CA LEU A 420 -11.88 5.68 -20.92
C LEU A 420 -11.07 4.44 -20.53
N LEU A 421 -11.69 3.48 -19.83
CA LEU A 421 -11.13 2.14 -19.65
C LEU A 421 -11.43 1.31 -20.89
N LYS A 422 -10.39 0.87 -21.60
CA LYS A 422 -10.56 -0.15 -22.65
C LYS A 422 -11.07 -1.45 -22.00
N PRO A 423 -12.06 -2.14 -22.60
CA PRO A 423 -12.41 -3.49 -22.19
C PRO A 423 -11.17 -4.40 -22.29
N ALA A 424 -11.05 -5.31 -21.32
CA ALA A 424 -10.00 -6.32 -21.29
C ALA A 424 -10.12 -7.30 -22.47
#